data_AF-A0AAI9R906-F1
#
_entry.id   AF-A0AAI9R906-F1
#
_cell.length_a   1.000
_cell.length_b   1.000
_cell.length_c   1.000
_cell.angle_alpha   90.00
_cell.angle_beta   90.00
_cell.angle_gamma   90.00
#
_symmetry.space_group_name_H-M   'P 1'
#
loop_
_entity.id
_entity.type
_entity.pdbx_description
1 polymer ?
#
loop_
_entity_poly.entity_id
_entity_poly.type
_entity_poly.pdbx_seq_one_letter_code
_entity_poly.pdbx_strand_id
1 'polypeptide(L)' 'DLRKAHSEGKSHFGVNVYDGGVADMSEAQVFEPSRVVEQAIQSASETAVMILRIDDVISSRAGSPMPDGGEFDGMGMM' A
#
# COMPACT_ATOMS: atom_id res chain seq x y z
N ASP A 1 8.53 22.66 -13.92
CA ASP A 1 7.43 23.12 -14.81
C ASP A 1 6.05 22.89 -14.25
N LEU A 2 5.67 21.67 -13.84
CA LEU A 2 4.33 21.41 -13.29
C LEU A 2 3.99 22.29 -12.08
N ARG A 3 4.88 22.34 -11.08
CA ARG A 3 4.69 23.21 -9.89
C ARG A 3 4.56 24.69 -10.24
N LYS A 4 5.31 25.15 -11.26
CA LYS A 4 5.24 26.54 -11.74
C LYS A 4 3.87 26.82 -12.38
N ALA A 5 3.40 25.94 -13.26
CA ALA A 5 2.08 26.06 -13.88
C ALA A 5 0.96 26.09 -12.82
N HIS A 6 1.03 25.22 -11.80
CA HIS A 6 0.08 25.22 -10.69
C HIS A 6 0.13 26.49 -9.86
N SER A 7 1.33 27.05 -9.60
CA SER A 7 1.46 28.33 -8.88
C SER A 7 0.91 29.53 -9.65
N GLU A 8 0.81 29.43 -10.98
CA GLU A 8 0.19 30.43 -11.86
C GLU A 8 -1.34 30.26 -11.98
N GLY A 9 -1.95 29.35 -11.20
CA GLY A 9 -3.39 29.11 -11.19
C GLY A 9 -3.89 28.04 -12.16
N LYS A 10 -3.00 27.35 -12.88
CA LYS A 10 -3.35 26.29 -13.84
C LYS A 10 -3.54 24.95 -13.11
N SER A 11 -4.63 24.82 -12.35
CA SER A 11 -4.91 23.66 -11.48
C SER A 11 -5.13 22.34 -12.24
N HIS A 12 -5.61 22.40 -13.48
CA HIS A 12 -5.89 21.22 -14.31
C HIS A 12 -4.66 20.68 -15.05
N PHE A 13 -3.50 21.32 -14.91
CA PHE A 13 -2.31 20.88 -15.60
C PHE A 13 -1.73 19.64 -14.91
N GLY A 14 -1.27 18.67 -15.70
CA GLY A 14 -0.71 17.42 -15.21
C GLY A 14 0.50 16.99 -16.04
N VAL A 15 1.05 15.82 -15.73
CA VAL A 15 2.18 15.25 -16.48
C VAL A 15 1.64 14.44 -17.65
N ASN A 16 2.03 14.79 -18.88
CA ASN A 16 1.79 13.94 -20.03
C ASN A 16 2.88 12.86 -20.07
N VAL A 17 2.50 11.60 -19.90
CA VAL A 17 3.43 10.45 -19.89
C VAL A 17 3.81 9.94 -21.29
N TYR A 18 3.07 10.33 -22.33
CA TYR A 18 3.34 9.91 -23.71
C TYR A 18 4.42 10.77 -24.36
N ASP A 19 4.24 12.09 -24.31
CA ASP A 19 5.16 13.05 -24.96
C ASP A 19 6.16 13.66 -23.97
N GLY A 20 5.95 13.44 -22.67
CA GLY A 20 6.65 14.15 -21.61
C GLY A 20 6.13 15.58 -21.43
N GLY A 21 6.57 16.23 -20.35
CA GLY A 21 6.22 17.62 -20.05
C GLY A 21 4.86 17.80 -19.38
N VAL A 22 4.37 19.04 -19.42
CA VAL A 22 3.15 19.47 -18.71
C VAL A 22 2.08 19.85 -19.73
N ALA A 23 0.88 19.27 -19.59
CA ALA A 23 -0.25 19.55 -20.45
C ALA A 23 -1.52 19.79 -19.61
N ASP A 24 -2.55 20.39 -20.21
CA ASP A 24 -3.86 20.51 -19.57
C ASP A 24 -4.57 19.14 -19.62
N MET A 25 -4.86 18.57 -18.45
CA MET A 25 -5.51 17.25 -18.36
C MET A 25 -6.99 17.32 -18.74
N SER A 26 -7.63 18.49 -18.58
CA SER A 26 -9.04 18.67 -18.95
C SER A 26 -9.22 18.71 -20.47
N GLU A 27 -8.32 19.40 -21.19
CA GLU A 27 -8.30 19.39 -22.65
C GLU A 27 -7.93 18.02 -23.22
N ALA A 28 -7.00 17.32 -22.55
CA ALA A 28 -6.61 15.95 -22.88
C ALA A 28 -7.66 14.88 -22.50
N GLN A 29 -8.79 15.27 -21.90
CA GLN A 29 -9.87 14.39 -21.45
C GLN A 29 -9.42 13.31 -20.46
N VAL A 30 -8.43 13.63 -19.62
CA VAL A 30 -7.91 12.75 -18.57
C VAL A 30 -8.57 13.14 -17.25
N PHE A 31 -9.57 12.34 -16.86
CA PHE A 31 -10.32 12.52 -15.62
C PHE A 31 -10.34 11.23 -14.80
N GLU A 32 -10.38 11.38 -13.48
CA GLU A 32 -10.52 10.28 -12.55
C GLU A 32 -11.63 10.56 -11.53
N PRO A 33 -12.30 9.53 -10.99
CA PRO A 33 -13.28 9.73 -9.93
C PRO A 33 -12.62 10.22 -8.65
N SER A 34 -13.16 11.27 -8.03
CA SER A 34 -12.64 11.84 -6.78
C SER A 34 -12.45 10.81 -5.67
N ARG A 35 -13.39 9.85 -5.58
CA ARG A 35 -13.36 8.76 -4.60
C ARG A 35 -12.10 7.90 -4.66
N VAL A 36 -11.51 7.73 -5.85
CA VAL A 36 -10.28 6.94 -6.01
C VAL A 36 -9.10 7.65 -5.36
N VAL A 37 -8.94 8.96 -5.62
CA VAL A 37 -7.86 9.77 -5.05
C VAL A 37 -8.01 9.91 -3.53
N GLU A 38 -9.23 10.17 -3.06
CA GLU A 38 -9.53 10.30 -1.62
C GLU A 38 -9.19 9.02 -0.86
N GLN A 39 -9.65 7.86 -1.36
CA GLN A 39 -9.39 6.57 -0.74
C GLN A 39 -7.90 6.21 -0.79
N ALA A 40 -7.21 6.51 -1.89
CA ALA A 40 -5.77 6.27 -2.01
C ALA A 40 -4.97 7.08 -0.97
N ILE A 41 -5.29 8.37 -0.80
CA ILE A 41 -4.63 9.23 0.19
C ILE A 41 -4.91 8.74 1.62
N GLN A 42 -6.18 8.42 1.92
CA GLN A 42 -6.56 7.94 3.24
C GLN A 42 -5.87 6.62 3.59
N SER A 43 -5.93 5.63 2.69
CA SER A 43 -5.33 4.31 2.91
C SER A 43 -3.80 4.37 3.03
N ALA A 44 -3.14 5.18 2.20
CA ALA A 44 -1.70 5.40 2.28
C ALA A 44 -1.32 6.05 3.62
N SER A 45 -2.08 7.05 4.06
CA SER A 45 -1.84 7.75 5.32
C SER A 45 -2.02 6.83 6.53
N GLU A 46 -3.13 6.08 6.59
CA GLU A 46 -3.38 5.12 7.67
C GLU A 46 -2.30 4.04 7.73
N THR A 47 -1.88 3.52 6.57
CA THR A 47 -0.80 2.51 6.49
C THR A 47 0.54 3.08 6.94
N ALA A 48 0.90 4.29 6.52
CA ALA A 48 2.11 4.96 6.97
C ALA A 48 2.10 5.17 8.48
N VAL A 49 0.96 5.59 9.06
CA VAL A 49 0.78 5.72 10.50
C VAL A 49 0.94 4.38 11.22
N MET A 50 0.39 3.28 10.66
CA MET A 50 0.58 1.95 11.22
C MET A 50 2.06 1.56 11.26
N ILE A 51 2.80 1.76 10.17
CA ILE A 51 4.23 1.46 10.08
C ILE A 51 5.03 2.28 11.09
N LEU A 52 4.78 3.59 11.18
CA LEU A 52 5.49 4.49 12.08
C LEU A 52 5.25 4.19 13.57
N ARG A 53 4.17 3.48 13.91
CA ARG A 53 3.84 3.07 15.29
C ARG A 53 4.47 1.74 15.70
N ILE A 54 5.09 1.01 14.77
CA ILE A 54 5.74 -0.25 15.09
C ILE A 54 7.10 0.09 15.73
N ASP A 55 7.22 -0.19 17.02
CA ASP A 55 8.47 0.01 17.76
C ASP A 55 9.44 -1.16 17.56
N ASP A 56 8.93 -2.40 17.54
CA ASP A 56 9.72 -3.61 17.31
C ASP A 56 8.86 -4.72 16.67
N VAL A 57 9.52 -5.63 15.94
CA VAL A 57 8.89 -6.79 15.29
C VAL A 57 9.57 -8.06 15.78
N ILE A 58 8.85 -8.85 16.58
CA ILE A 58 9.32 -10.18 17.00
C ILE A 58 8.76 -11.21 16.02
N SER A 59 9.64 -11.86 15.25
CA SER A 59 9.28 -12.94 14.34
C SER A 59 9.61 -14.30 14.96
N SER A 60 8.60 -15.17 15.10
CA SER A 60 8.80 -16.59 15.42
C SER A 60 8.71 -17.42 14.14
N ARG A 61 9.62 -18.39 13.98
CA ARG A 61 9.36 -19.49 13.03
C ARG A 61 8.13 -20.23 13.54
N ALA A 62 7.17 -20.48 12.65
CA ALA A 62 6.13 -21.46 12.92
C ALA A 62 6.84 -22.73 13.40
N GLY A 63 6.58 -23.14 14.66
CA GLY A 63 7.14 -24.36 15.20
C GLY A 63 6.79 -25.50 14.25
N SER A 64 7.73 -26.43 14.06
CA SER A 64 7.47 -27.68 13.36
C SER A 64 6.11 -28.22 13.82
N PRO A 65 5.26 -28.76 12.92
CA PRO A 65 4.00 -29.36 13.32
C PRO A 65 4.30 -30.28 14.50
N MET A 66 3.71 -29.98 15.67
CA MET A 66 3.72 -30.94 16.76
C MET A 66 3.18 -32.25 16.17
N PRO A 67 3.89 -33.38 16.31
CA PRO A 67 3.36 -34.66 15.88
C PRO A 67 1.98 -34.79 16.50
N ASP A 68 0.99 -34.99 15.63
CA ASP A 68 -0.40 -35.18 16.01
C ASP A 68 -0.46 -36.24 17.11
N GLY A 69 -1.25 -35.98 18.14
CA GLY A 69 -1.37 -36.87 19.27
C GLY A 69 -1.89 -38.23 18.82
N GLY A 70 -1.00 -39.21 18.74
CA GLY A 70 -1.36 -40.56 18.33
C GLY A 70 -0.18 -41.49 18.34
N GLU A 71 0.07 -42.12 19.50
CA GLU A 71 0.56 -43.50 19.63
C GLU A 71 0.67 -43.83 21.14
N PHE A 72 -0.49 -44.15 21.72
CA PHE A 72 -0.53 -45.01 22.90
C PHE A 72 -0.37 -46.45 22.38
N ASP A 73 0.85 -46.85 22.03
CA ASP A 73 1.14 -48.24 21.70
C ASP A 73 2.43 -48.71 22.38
N GLY A 74 2.26 -49.70 23.26
CA GLY A 74 3.25 -50.72 23.55
C GLY A 74 4.56 -50.32 24.24
N MET A 75 4.54 -50.06 25.56
CA MET A 75 5.67 -50.45 26.42
C MET A 75 5.14 -51.17 27.66
N GLY A 76 4.90 -52.47 27.50
CA GLY A 76 4.65 -53.37 28.61
C GLY A 76 5.90 -53.51 29.48
N MET A 77 5.72 -53.36 30.79
CA MET A 77 6.59 -53.93 31.83
C MET A 77 5.73 -54.11 33.09
N MET A 78 5.42 -55.38 33.39
CA MET A 78 5.06 -55.95 34.71
C MET A 78 3.94 -55.31 35.53
#